data_AF-A0A7R9YS23-F1
#
_entry.id   AF-A0A7R9YS23-F1
#
_cell.length_a   1.000
_cell.length_b   1.000
_cell.length_c   1.000
_cell.angle_alpha   90.00
_cell.angle_beta   90.00
_cell.angle_gamma   90.00
#
_symmetry.space_group_name_H-M   'P 1'
#
loop_
_entity.id
_entity.type
_entity.pdbx_description
1 polymer ?
#
loop_
_entity_poly.entity_id
_entity_poly.type
_entity_poly.pdbx_seq_one_letter_code
_entity_poly.pdbx_strand_id
1 'polypeptide(L)'
;MKSVEGTFDLLINTVSSATDYKQQMQLLAKGGTLCLVGIPTEEIKGLTPADFVFDGKQLVGSVVGGRADMQEMLDMCAVTGIKAMCQTMPLSKVNEAIELLLANKPRYRIVLETDL
;
A
#
# COMPACT_ATOMS: atom_id res chain seq x y z
N MET A 1 19.62 -3.38 -1.33
CA MET A 1 18.99 -2.82 -0.12
C MET A 1 19.99 -2.32 0.93
N LYS A 2 21.17 -2.95 1.12
CA LYS A 2 22.17 -2.50 2.12
C LYS A 2 22.51 -1.00 2.13
N SER A 3 22.53 -0.33 0.98
CA SER A 3 22.86 1.10 0.89
C SER A 3 21.80 2.05 1.47
N VAL A 4 20.61 1.55 1.78
CA VAL A 4 19.47 2.32 2.30
C VAL A 4 18.91 1.75 3.61
N GLU A 5 19.69 0.90 4.29
CA GLU A 5 19.35 0.43 5.63
C GLU A 5 19.29 1.59 6.62
N GLY A 6 18.28 1.61 7.49
CA GLY A 6 18.16 2.65 8.50
C GLY A 6 17.80 4.04 7.98
N THR A 7 17.22 4.18 6.78
CA THR A 7 17.03 5.49 6.13
C THR A 7 15.58 5.96 6.00
N PHE A 8 14.59 5.07 6.10
CA PHE A 8 13.19 5.45 5.89
C PHE A 8 12.45 5.68 7.21
N ASP A 9 11.82 6.85 7.34
CA ASP A 9 10.94 7.14 8.49
C ASP A 9 9.60 6.40 8.39
N LEU A 10 9.11 6.18 7.17
CA LEU A 10 7.85 5.50 6.88
C LEU A 10 8.01 4.59 5.66
N LEU A 11 7.56 3.35 5.79
CA LEU A 11 7.38 2.41 4.69
C LEU A 11 5.91 1.99 4.62
N ILE A 12 5.27 2.22 3.48
CA ILE A 12 3.90 1.77 3.22
C ILE A 12 3.99 0.48 2.40
N ASN A 13 3.61 -0.64 3.01
CA ASN A 13 3.61 -1.93 2.36
C ASN A 13 2.23 -2.24 1.77
N THR A 14 2.15 -2.22 0.43
CA THR A 14 0.94 -2.49 -0.36
C THR A 14 0.92 -3.89 -0.99
N VAL A 15 1.84 -4.78 -0.61
CA VAL A 15 2.01 -6.10 -1.24
C VAL A 15 0.91 -7.05 -0.75
N SER A 16 0.25 -7.75 -1.68
CA SER A 16 -0.84 -8.69 -1.42
C SER A 16 -0.41 -10.16 -1.41
N SER A 17 0.89 -10.43 -1.34
CA SER A 17 1.52 -11.76 -1.28
C SER A 17 2.55 -11.81 -0.16
N ALA A 18 3.05 -13.00 0.18
CA ALA A 18 4.16 -13.14 1.12
C ALA A 18 5.32 -12.17 0.82
N THR A 19 5.86 -11.56 1.88
CA THR A 19 6.98 -10.61 1.81
C THR A 19 7.88 -10.75 3.04
N ASP A 20 9.11 -10.26 2.94
CA ASP A 20 10.10 -10.30 4.02
C ASP A 20 9.99 -9.06 4.92
N TYR A 21 9.17 -9.18 5.97
CA TYR A 21 8.98 -8.09 6.94
C TYR A 21 10.26 -7.75 7.71
N LYS A 22 11.16 -8.72 7.93
CA LYS A 22 12.42 -8.46 8.65
C LYS A 22 13.32 -7.56 7.82
N GLN A 23 13.45 -7.86 6.53
CA GLN A 23 14.18 -7.00 5.61
C GLN A 23 13.57 -5.60 5.58
N GLN A 24 12.24 -5.47 5.54
CA GLN A 24 11.57 -4.16 5.57
C GLN A 24 11.85 -3.38 6.86
N MET A 25 11.83 -4.04 8.02
CA MET A 25 12.17 -3.42 9.31
C MET A 25 13.63 -2.93 9.38
N GLN A 26 14.56 -3.57 8.66
CA GLN A 26 15.96 -3.13 8.58
C GLN A 26 16.13 -1.84 7.76
N LEU A 27 15.21 -1.56 6.83
CA LEU A 27 15.23 -0.34 6.03
C LEU A 27 14.78 0.89 6.83
N LEU A 28 13.99 0.68 7.89
CA LEU A 28 13.50 1.77 8.74
C LEU A 28 14.62 2.43 9.53
N ALA A 29 14.60 3.76 9.54
CA ALA A 29 15.35 4.58 10.48
C ALA A 29 14.92 4.31 11.94
N LYS A 30 15.67 4.87 12.89
CA LYS A 30 15.28 4.83 14.32
C LYS A 30 13.94 5.54 14.51
N GLY A 31 13.00 4.90 15.20
CA GLY A 31 11.63 5.39 15.36
C GLY A 31 10.76 5.22 14.12
N GLY A 32 11.27 4.63 13.04
CA GLY A 32 10.53 4.49 11.78
C GLY A 32 9.36 3.52 11.88
N THR A 33 8.41 3.66 10.95
CA THR A 33 7.18 2.88 10.91
C THR A 33 7.03 2.08 9.62
N LEU A 34 6.79 0.78 9.75
CA LEU A 34 6.28 -0.06 8.67
C LEU A 34 4.75 -0.13 8.79
N CYS A 35 4.05 0.49 7.83
CA CYS A 35 2.60 0.53 7.75
C CYS A 35 2.09 -0.51 6.75
N LEU A 36 1.37 -1.51 7.24
CA LEU A 36 0.74 -2.55 6.43
C LEU A 36 -0.62 -2.06 5.94
N VAL A 37 -0.77 -2.01 4.62
CA VAL A 37 -2.06 -1.80 3.94
C VAL A 37 -2.39 -2.94 2.96
N GLY A 38 -1.39 -3.71 2.55
CA GLY A 38 -1.56 -5.00 1.90
C GLY A 38 -1.94 -6.09 2.91
N ILE A 39 -2.79 -7.02 2.48
CA ILE A 39 -3.32 -8.10 3.32
C ILE A 39 -3.03 -9.45 2.63
N PRO A 40 -1.79 -9.98 2.75
CA PRO A 40 -1.50 -11.33 2.31
C PRO A 40 -2.20 -12.36 3.20
N THR A 41 -2.37 -13.58 2.70
CA THR A 41 -2.96 -14.70 3.46
C THR A 41 -2.00 -15.29 4.48
N GLU A 42 -0.71 -15.01 4.32
CA GLU A 42 0.38 -15.56 5.11
C GLU A 42 0.62 -14.77 6.40
N GLU A 43 0.97 -15.48 7.46
CA GLU A 43 1.33 -14.88 8.74
C GLU A 43 2.60 -14.02 8.65
N ILE A 44 2.71 -13.04 9.55
CA ILE A 44 3.93 -12.26 9.75
C ILE A 44 4.98 -13.17 10.40
N LYS A 45 6.04 -13.48 9.65
CA LYS A 45 7.14 -14.36 10.10
C LYS A 45 8.47 -13.60 10.17
N GLY A 46 9.35 -14.09 11.04
CA GLY A 46 10.76 -13.65 11.09
C GLY A 46 11.05 -12.39 11.92
N LEU A 47 10.03 -11.78 12.53
CA LEU A 47 10.21 -10.65 13.45
C LEU A 47 10.38 -11.13 14.89
N THR A 48 11.23 -10.43 15.63
CA THR A 48 11.54 -10.66 17.05
C THR A 48 11.39 -9.35 17.82
N PRO A 49 11.19 -9.38 19.15
CA PRO A 49 11.13 -8.15 19.96
C PRO A 49 12.35 -7.22 19.79
N ALA A 50 13.53 -7.78 19.50
CA ALA A 50 14.75 -7.02 19.26
C ALA A 50 14.65 -6.09 18.03
N ASP A 51 13.88 -6.49 17.01
CA ASP A 51 13.67 -5.69 15.80
C ASP A 51 12.87 -4.40 16.07
N PHE A 52 12.20 -4.31 17.23
CA PHE A 52 11.43 -3.15 17.68
C PHE A 52 12.14 -2.36 18.78
N VAL A 53 12.63 -3.04 19.83
CA VAL A 53 13.07 -2.40 21.08
C VAL A 53 14.33 -1.54 20.92
N PHE A 54 15.33 -1.99 20.18
CA PHE A 54 16.63 -1.29 20.14
C PHE A 54 16.58 0.05 19.40
N ASP A 55 15.73 0.15 18.38
CA ASP A 55 15.61 1.33 17.54
C ASP A 55 14.23 2.00 17.65
N GLY A 56 13.36 1.53 18.54
CA GLY A 56 12.01 2.09 18.73
C GLY A 56 11.11 2.00 17.49
N LYS A 57 11.30 0.99 16.65
CA LYS A 57 10.59 0.83 15.38
C LYS A 57 9.16 0.34 15.58
N GLN A 58 8.30 0.62 14.63
CA GLN A 58 6.88 0.29 14.70
C GLN A 58 6.43 -0.56 13.51
N LEU A 59 5.52 -1.51 13.78
CA LEU A 59 4.74 -2.22 12.78
C LEU A 59 3.27 -1.95 13.06
N VAL A 60 2.59 -1.32 12.11
CA VAL A 60 1.18 -0.91 12.27
C VAL A 60 0.37 -1.40 11.09
N GLY A 61 -0.92 -1.64 11.31
CA GLY A 61 -1.89 -1.89 10.26
C GLY A 61 -2.77 -0.67 10.04
N SER A 62 -3.13 -0.41 8.79
CA SER A 62 -4.14 0.60 8.45
C SER A 62 -5.07 0.04 7.38
N VAL A 63 -6.36 0.20 7.60
CA VAL A 63 -7.42 -0.06 6.64
C VAL A 63 -8.25 1.20 6.55
N VAL A 64 -8.67 1.57 5.33
CA VAL A 64 -9.63 2.62 4.96
C VAL A 64 -9.92 3.67 6.05
N GLY A 65 -9.54 4.93 5.80
CA GLY A 65 -9.80 6.04 6.71
C GLY A 65 -11.29 6.29 7.01
N GLY A 66 -11.57 7.02 8.08
CA GLY A 66 -12.92 7.45 8.43
C GLY A 66 -13.50 8.44 7.42
N ARG A 67 -14.79 8.75 7.55
CA ARG A 67 -15.47 9.71 6.66
C ARG A 67 -14.82 11.10 6.68
N ALA A 68 -14.39 11.57 7.86
CA ALA A 68 -13.68 12.84 7.99
C ALA A 68 -12.32 12.79 7.29
N ASP A 69 -11.50 11.78 7.58
CA ASP A 69 -10.19 11.56 6.93
C ASP A 69 -10.30 11.48 5.41
N MET A 70 -11.32 10.79 4.89
CA MET A 70 -11.58 10.70 3.46
C MET A 70 -11.94 12.06 2.85
N GLN A 71 -12.73 12.88 3.54
CA GLN A 71 -13.05 14.23 3.08
C GLN A 71 -11.79 15.10 3.03
N GLU A 72 -10.98 15.10 4.09
CA GLU A 72 -9.72 15.85 4.12
C GLU A 72 -8.76 15.41 3.01
N MET A 73 -8.67 14.10 2.76
CA MET A 73 -7.87 13.55 1.66
C MET A 73 -8.36 14.04 0.29
N LEU A 74 -9.67 14.02 0.04
CA LEU A 74 -10.26 14.51 -1.21
C LEU A 74 -10.05 16.02 -1.38
N ASP A 75 -10.21 16.81 -0.32
CA ASP A 75 -9.97 18.25 -0.34
C ASP A 75 -8.51 18.55 -0.67
N MET A 76 -7.58 17.82 -0.07
CA MET A 76 -6.15 17.92 -0.37
C MET A 76 -5.85 17.53 -1.82
N CYS A 77 -6.47 16.48 -2.36
CA CYS A 77 -6.31 16.09 -3.75
C CYS A 77 -6.86 17.15 -4.71
N ALA A 78 -7.97 17.81 -4.37
CA ALA A 78 -8.55 18.88 -5.17
C ALA A 78 -7.62 20.10 -5.25
N VAL A 79 -6.95 20.45 -4.15
CA VAL A 79 -5.99 21.57 -4.10
C VAL A 79 -4.67 21.25 -4.81
N THR A 80 -4.15 20.04 -4.63
CA THR A 80 -2.83 19.64 -5.15
C THR A 80 -2.87 19.09 -6.57
N GLY A 81 -4.04 18.71 -7.06
CA GLY A 81 -4.21 18.06 -8.36
C GLY A 81 -3.78 16.59 -8.38
N ILE A 82 -3.60 15.95 -7.22
CA ILE A 82 -3.29 14.53 -7.14
C ILE A 82 -4.48 13.72 -7.69
N LYS A 83 -4.20 12.86 -8.68
CA LYS A 83 -5.20 11.99 -9.30
C LYS A 83 -4.61 10.60 -9.51
N ALA A 84 -5.47 9.59 -9.45
CA ALA A 84 -5.11 8.25 -9.86
C ALA A 84 -4.87 8.20 -11.38
N MET A 85 -3.93 7.36 -11.81
CA MET A 85 -3.76 7.03 -13.22
C MET A 85 -4.72 5.90 -13.57
N CYS A 86 -5.76 6.25 -14.32
CA CYS A 86 -6.87 5.36 -14.62
C CYS A 86 -6.89 4.97 -16.10
N GLN A 87 -7.38 3.76 -16.36
CA GLN A 87 -7.77 3.25 -17.66
C GLN A 87 -9.28 3.02 -17.62
N THR A 88 -10.04 3.76 -18.43
CA THR A 88 -11.48 3.59 -18.51
C THR A 88 -11.83 2.39 -19.39
N MET A 89 -12.78 1.58 -18.94
CA MET A 89 -13.42 0.52 -19.74
C MET A 89 -14.94 0.60 -19.58
N PRO A 90 -15.72 0.21 -20.60
CA PRO A 90 -17.17 0.12 -20.45
C PRO A 90 -17.55 -0.95 -19.42
N LEU A 91 -18.62 -0.71 -18.65
CA LEU A 91 -19.12 -1.64 -17.65
C LEU A 91 -19.53 -2.99 -18.26
N SER A 92 -20.03 -3.01 -19.50
CA SER A 92 -20.30 -4.23 -20.26
C SER A 92 -19.09 -5.16 -20.44
N LYS A 93 -17.86 -4.66 -20.21
CA LYS A 93 -16.59 -5.40 -20.32
C LYS A 93 -15.96 -5.76 -18.97
N VAL A 94 -16.74 -5.78 -17.89
CA VAL A 94 -16.24 -6.07 -16.52
C VAL A 94 -15.41 -7.36 -16.41
N ASN A 95 -15.78 -8.44 -17.11
CA ASN A 95 -15.03 -9.70 -17.02
C ASN A 95 -13.62 -9.57 -17.63
N GLU A 96 -13.50 -8.89 -18.76
CA GLU A 96 -12.21 -8.59 -19.41
C GLU A 96 -11.35 -7.70 -18.50
N ALA A 97 -11.95 -6.71 -17.83
CA ALA A 97 -11.26 -5.87 -16.86
C ALA A 97 -10.68 -6.67 -15.69
N ILE A 98 -11.41 -7.67 -15.18
CA ILE A 98 -10.94 -8.56 -14.11
C ILE A 98 -9.76 -9.42 -14.59
N GLU A 99 -9.83 -9.99 -15.79
CA GLU A 99 -8.73 -10.78 -16.36
C GLU A 99 -7.44 -9.95 -16.50
N LEU A 100 -7.55 -8.71 -16.96
CA LEU A 100 -6.42 -7.77 -17.04
C LEU A 100 -5.82 -7.46 -15.66
N LEU A 101 -6.67 -7.25 -14.66
CA LEU A 101 -6.25 -6.99 -13.28
C LEU A 101 -5.45 -8.17 -12.71
N LEU A 102 -5.96 -9.39 -12.85
CA LEU A 102 -5.28 -10.62 -12.41
C LEU A 102 -3.94 -10.82 -13.12
N ALA A 103 -3.85 -10.41 -14.38
CA ALA A 103 -2.62 -10.45 -15.17
C ALA A 103 -1.65 -9.27 -14.89
N ASN A 104 -1.94 -8.41 -13.90
CA ASN A 104 -1.17 -7.21 -13.54
C ASN A 104 -0.87 -6.28 -14.74
N LYS A 105 -1.82 -6.15 -15.67
CA LYS A 105 -1.68 -5.34 -16.89
C LYS A 105 -2.05 -3.85 -16.76
N PRO A 106 -2.97 -3.42 -15.87
CA PRO A 106 -3.34 -2.01 -15.78
C PRO A 106 -2.19 -1.11 -15.31
N ARG A 107 -2.17 0.13 -15.80
CA ARG A 107 -1.33 1.22 -15.27
C ARG A 107 -2.21 2.40 -14.86
N TYR A 108 -2.68 2.50 -13.62
CA TYR A 108 -2.53 1.56 -12.48
C TYR A 108 -3.89 1.04 -11.97
N ARG A 109 -5.00 1.66 -12.38
CA ARG A 109 -6.37 1.28 -11.99
C ARG A 109 -7.27 1.23 -13.22
N ILE A 110 -8.15 0.23 -13.29
CA ILE A 110 -9.27 0.25 -14.23
C ILE A 110 -10.44 0.94 -13.55
N VAL A 111 -11.09 1.85 -14.27
CA VAL A 111 -12.37 2.47 -13.87
C VAL A 111 -13.43 2.05 -14.88
N LEU A 112 -14.55 1.55 -14.39
CA LEU A 112 -15.66 1.16 -15.24
C LEU A 112 -16.64 2.32 -15.40
N GLU A 113 -16.97 2.66 -16.64
CA GLU A 113 -17.99 3.65 -16.97
C GLU A 113 -19.27 2.95 -17.43
N THR A 114 -20.41 3.39 -16.91
CA THR A 114 -21.74 2.85 -17.25
C THR A 114 -22.09 3.08 -18.71
N ASP A 115 -22.35 2.00 -19.44
CA ASP A 115 -22.76 1.96 -20.85
C ASP A 115 -24.06 1.14 -21.07
N LEU A 116 -24.79 0.87 -19.97
CA LEU A 116 -26.03 0.09 -19.90
C LEU A 116 -27.21 0.96 -19.47
#